data_AF-A0A2M7SRU2-F1
#
_entry.id   AF-A0A2M7SRU2-F1
#
_cell.length_a   1.000
_cell.length_b   1.000
_cell.length_c   1.000
_cell.angle_alpha   90.00
_cell.angle_beta   90.00
_cell.angle_gamma   90.00
#
_symmetry.space_group_name_H-M   'P 1'
#
loop_
_entity.id
_entity.type
_entity.pdbx_description
1 polymer ?
#
loop_
_entity_poly.entity_id
_entity_poly.type
_entity_poly.pdbx_seq_one_letter_code
_entity_poly.pdbx_strand_id
1 'polypeptide(L)'
;RAVAWTDFVQGLIMACGLVLLSLVALNALGGFSSMVQKVNVVDPVALTWMGGKSVSAFFGMVIGLLGIGLGYPGQPHVLNRYMAAKDSRTIRLGVWIALGWGLTMYSSAILLGICGKVLFPGLEDPE
;
A
#
# COMPACT_ATOMS: atom_id res chain seq x y z
N ARG A 1 22.16 -18.91 -3.02
CA ARG A 1 21.62 -18.95 -1.63
C ARG A 1 21.91 -17.67 -0.84
N ALA A 2 23.11 -17.07 -0.91
CA ALA A 2 23.39 -15.77 -0.30
C ALA A 2 22.46 -14.64 -0.79
N VAL A 3 22.20 -14.57 -2.11
CA VAL A 3 21.31 -13.56 -2.72
C VAL A 3 19.86 -13.64 -2.19
N ALA A 4 19.34 -14.85 -1.93
CA ALA A 4 18.00 -15.01 -1.38
C ALA A 4 17.89 -14.48 0.07
N TRP A 5 19.00 -14.49 0.82
CA TRP A 5 19.05 -13.94 2.18
C TRP A 5 19.14 -12.42 2.16
N THR A 6 19.91 -11.86 1.23
CA THR A 6 19.99 -10.40 1.04
C THR A 6 18.67 -9.82 0.58
N ASP A 7 17.96 -10.48 -0.34
CA ASP A 7 16.63 -10.04 -0.81
C ASP A 7 15.60 -10.05 0.34
N PHE A 8 15.66 -11.05 1.21
CA PHE A 8 14.79 -11.14 2.38
C PHE A 8 15.05 -10.01 3.38
N VAL A 9 16.32 -9.77 3.71
CA VAL A 9 16.72 -8.69 4.62
C VAL A 9 16.39 -7.32 4.05
N GLN A 10 16.62 -7.10 2.75
CA GLN A 10 16.25 -5.85 2.09
C GLN A 10 14.74 -5.61 2.14
N GLY A 11 13.94 -6.63 1.84
CA GLY A 11 12.49 -6.55 1.96
C GLY A 11 12.03 -6.18 3.37
N LEU A 12 12.68 -6.76 4.40
CA LEU A 12 12.39 -6.45 5.80
C LEU A 12 12.76 -5.01 6.16
N ILE A 13 13.93 -4.53 5.72
CA ILE A 13 14.38 -3.15 5.99
C ILE A 13 13.45 -2.14 5.31
N MET A 14 13.06 -2.37 4.05
CA MET A 14 12.12 -1.50 3.33
C MET A 14 10.75 -1.46 4.02
N ALA A 15 10.26 -2.64 4.43
CA ALA A 15 9.03 -2.79 5.19
C ALA A 15 9.05 -1.99 6.50
N CYS A 16 10.08 -2.21 7.32
CA CYS A 16 10.24 -1.49 8.58
C CYS A 16 10.40 0.02 8.35
N GLY A 17 11.18 0.42 7.35
CA GLY A 17 11.37 1.82 6.98
C GLY A 17 10.04 2.51 6.65
N LEU A 18 9.21 1.88 5.82
CA LEU A 18 7.91 2.42 5.44
C LEU A 18 6.96 2.57 6.64
N VAL A 19 6.90 1.55 7.51
CA VAL A 19 6.07 1.58 8.72
C VAL A 19 6.58 2.66 9.69
N LEU A 20 7.88 2.75 9.92
CA LEU A 20 8.45 3.75 10.82
C LEU A 20 8.25 5.17 10.28
N LEU A 21 8.46 5.38 8.99
CA LEU A 21 8.23 6.69 8.35
C LEU A 21 6.78 7.12 8.45
N SER A 22 5.82 6.21 8.21
CA SER A 22 4.39 6.53 8.33
C SER A 22 4.00 6.94 9.75
N LEU A 23 4.55 6.26 10.77
CA LEU A 23 4.34 6.60 12.17
C LEU A 23 5.01 7.91 12.58
N VAL A 24 6.22 8.20 12.10
CA VAL A 24 6.91 9.46 12.36
C VAL A 24 6.16 10.63 11.72
N ALA A 25 5.71 10.47 10.48
CA ALA A 25 4.91 11.49 9.79
C ALA A 25 3.58 11.77 10.51
N LEU A 26 2.91 10.72 11.00
CA LEU A 26 1.70 10.84 11.81
C LEU A 26 1.96 11.61 13.11
N ASN A 27 3.05 11.29 13.82
CA ASN A 27 3.44 12.00 15.05
C ASN A 27 3.81 13.46 14.78
N ALA A 28 4.50 13.76 13.68
CA ALA A 28 4.83 15.14 13.29
C ALA A 28 3.58 16.01 13.07
N LEU A 29 2.45 15.40 12.67
CA LEU A 29 1.18 16.09 12.49
C LEU A 29 0.38 16.28 13.79
N GLY A 30 0.79 15.66 14.90
CA GLY A 30 0.09 15.67 16.18
C GLY A 30 -0.82 14.46 16.41
N GLY A 31 -0.65 13.39 15.63
CA GLY A 31 -1.45 12.17 15.71
C GLY A 31 -2.63 12.15 14.72
N PHE A 32 -3.42 11.07 14.78
CA PHE A 32 -4.46 10.78 13.78
C PHE A 32 -5.57 11.82 13.72
N SER A 33 -6.01 12.34 14.87
CA SER A 33 -7.07 13.35 14.92
C SER A 33 -6.62 14.67 14.24
N SER A 34 -5.41 15.13 14.56
CA SER A 34 -4.84 16.34 13.96
C SER A 34 -4.51 16.15 12.48
N MET A 35 -4.07 14.96 12.07
CA MET A 35 -3.90 14.63 10.64
C MET A 35 -5.21 14.81 9.88
N VAL A 36 -6.31 14.19 10.34
CA VAL A 36 -7.61 14.29 9.64
C VAL A 36 -8.09 15.74 9.53
N GLN A 37 -7.93 16.54 10.58
CA GLN A 37 -8.29 17.96 10.55
C GLN A 37 -7.44 18.74 9.54
N LYS A 38 -6.11 18.58 9.58
CA LYS A 38 -5.19 19.29 8.67
C LYS A 38 -5.37 18.86 7.21
N VAL A 39 -5.59 17.57 6.95
CA VAL A 39 -5.89 17.05 5.61
C VAL A 39 -7.17 17.68 5.08
N ASN A 40 -8.25 17.74 5.88
CA ASN A 40 -9.51 18.35 5.43
C ASN A 40 -9.39 19.84 5.11
N VAL A 41 -8.41 20.55 5.70
CA VAL A 41 -8.14 21.96 5.40
C VAL A 41 -7.37 22.11 4.08
N VAL A 42 -6.42 21.21 3.79
CA VAL A 42 -5.59 21.26 2.58
C VAL A 42 -6.30 20.67 1.36
N ASP A 43 -6.95 19.52 1.53
CA ASP A 43 -7.68 18.81 0.49
C ASP A 43 -8.90 18.10 1.13
N PRO A 44 -10.09 18.74 1.13
CA PRO A 44 -11.30 18.17 1.73
C PRO A 44 -11.80 16.92 1.00
N VAL A 45 -11.25 16.64 -0.18
CA VAL A 45 -11.66 15.56 -1.05
C VAL A 45 -10.76 14.32 -0.89
N ALA A 46 -9.52 14.51 -0.40
CA ALA A 46 -8.54 13.42 -0.21
C ALA A 46 -9.02 12.29 0.71
N LEU A 47 -9.90 12.58 1.68
CA LEU A 47 -10.47 11.58 2.58
C LEU A 47 -11.83 11.04 2.11
N THR A 48 -12.35 11.53 0.99
CA THR A 48 -13.59 11.01 0.40
C THR A 48 -13.31 9.74 -0.40
N TRP A 49 -14.19 8.74 -0.29
CA TRP A 49 -14.05 7.46 -0.99
C TRP A 49 -13.90 7.59 -2.50
N MET A 50 -14.51 8.63 -3.10
CA MET A 50 -14.46 8.86 -4.55
C MET A 50 -13.39 9.87 -4.97
N GLY A 51 -12.68 10.51 -4.04
CA GLY A 51 -11.70 11.55 -4.36
C GLY A 51 -12.29 12.68 -5.23
N GLY A 52 -13.60 12.95 -5.08
CA GLY A 52 -14.33 13.98 -5.84
C GLY A 52 -14.57 13.63 -7.31
N LYS A 53 -14.24 12.40 -7.74
CA LYS A 53 -14.49 11.92 -9.08
C LYS A 53 -15.95 11.51 -9.25
N SER A 54 -16.47 11.63 -10.48
CA SER A 54 -17.79 11.11 -10.84
C SER A 54 -17.88 9.60 -10.57
N VAL A 55 -19.08 9.12 -10.25
CA VAL A 55 -19.37 7.70 -9.99
C VAL A 55 -18.85 6.81 -11.13
N SER A 56 -19.00 7.25 -12.38
CA SER A 56 -18.50 6.51 -13.55
C SER A 56 -16.98 6.37 -13.58
N ALA A 57 -16.25 7.44 -13.22
CA ALA A 57 -14.79 7.46 -13.16
C ALA A 57 -14.26 6.60 -12.01
N PHE A 58 -14.95 6.59 -10.86
CA PHE A 58 -14.61 5.71 -9.74
C PHE A 58 -14.76 4.24 -10.13
N PHE A 59 -15.88 3.83 -10.74
CA PHE A 59 -16.07 2.45 -11.21
C PHE A 59 -15.06 2.07 -12.29
N GLY A 60 -14.76 2.97 -13.24
CA GLY A 60 -13.71 2.76 -14.24
C GLY A 60 -12.33 2.51 -13.61
N MET A 61 -11.97 3.29 -12.59
CA MET A 61 -10.74 3.11 -11.82
C MET A 61 -10.72 1.75 -11.10
N VAL A 62 -11.78 1.40 -10.38
CA VAL A 62 -11.88 0.12 -9.66
C VAL A 62 -11.74 -1.07 -10.61
N ILE A 63 -12.45 -1.06 -11.74
CA ILE A 63 -12.35 -2.12 -12.76
C ILE A 63 -10.94 -2.18 -13.36
N GLY A 64 -10.33 -1.03 -13.64
CA GLY A 64 -8.96 -0.94 -14.14
C GLY A 64 -7.94 -1.55 -13.16
N LEU A 65 -8.03 -1.20 -11.88
CA LEU A 65 -7.19 -1.75 -10.80
C LEU A 65 -7.40 -3.26 -10.63
N LEU A 66 -8.65 -3.73 -10.71
CA LEU A 66 -8.95 -5.17 -10.70
C LEU A 66 -8.35 -5.89 -11.91
N GLY A 67 -8.38 -5.28 -13.09
CA GLY A 67 -7.75 -5.83 -14.30
C GLY A 67 -6.25 -6.06 -14.12
N ILE A 68 -5.55 -5.11 -13.48
CA ILE A 68 -4.13 -5.27 -13.12
C ILE A 68 -3.95 -6.41 -12.12
N GLY A 69 -4.78 -6.46 -11.07
CA GLY A 69 -4.73 -7.50 -10.04
C GLY A 69 -4.98 -8.91 -10.59
N LEU A 70 -5.89 -9.06 -11.55
CA LEU A 70 -6.20 -10.35 -12.20
C LEU A 70 -5.07 -10.86 -13.10
N GLY A 71 -4.19 -9.99 -13.59
CA GLY A 71 -3.00 -10.40 -14.35
C GLY A 71 -1.89 -11.01 -13.50
N TYR A 72 -1.86 -10.71 -12.19
CA TYR A 72 -0.77 -11.11 -11.30
C TYR A 72 -0.57 -12.63 -11.15
N PRO A 73 -1.63 -13.47 -10.98
CA PRO A 73 -1.48 -14.93 -10.92
C PRO A 73 -0.91 -15.55 -12.19
N GLY A 74 -1.05 -14.88 -13.35
CA GLY A 74 -0.54 -15.33 -14.63
C GLY A 74 0.97 -15.10 -14.83
N GLN A 75 1.64 -14.39 -13.92
CA GLN A 75 3.06 -14.11 -14.05
C GLN A 75 3.89 -15.37 -13.71
N PRO A 76 4.89 -15.73 -14.53
CA PRO A 76 5.60 -17.01 -14.41
C PRO A 76 6.31 -17.19 -13.06
N HIS A 77 6.77 -16.09 -12.44
CA HIS A 77 7.41 -16.13 -11.13
C HIS A 77 6.42 -16.43 -9.99
N VAL A 78 5.17 -15.99 -10.09
CA VAL A 78 4.12 -16.31 -9.10
C VAL A 78 3.65 -17.74 -9.31
N LEU A 79 3.38 -18.12 -10.57
CA LEU A 79 2.92 -19.46 -10.93
C LEU A 79 3.93 -20.53 -10.51
N ASN A 80 5.23 -20.29 -10.71
CA ASN A 80 6.27 -21.23 -10.28
C ASN A 80 6.27 -21.46 -8.75
N ARG A 81 5.92 -20.44 -7.95
CA ARG A 81 5.78 -20.58 -6.48
C ARG A 81 4.53 -21.38 -6.11
N TYR A 82 3.43 -21.24 -6.85
CA TYR A 82 2.25 -22.08 -6.66
C TYR A 82 2.51 -23.54 -7.03
N MET A 83 3.21 -23.79 -8.14
CA MET A 83 3.56 -25.15 -8.58
C MET A 83 4.56 -25.85 -7.64
N ALA A 84 5.45 -25.09 -7.00
CA ALA A 84 6.39 -25.62 -6.03
C ALA A 84 5.78 -25.87 -4.63
N ALA A 85 4.54 -25.45 -4.39
CA ALA A 85 3.88 -25.66 -3.11
C ALA A 85 3.48 -27.14 -2.93
N LYS A 86 3.94 -27.77 -1.84
CA LYS A 86 3.72 -29.20 -1.59
C LYS A 86 2.27 -29.61 -1.38
N ASP A 87 1.45 -28.72 -0.81
CA ASP A 87 0.07 -29.02 -0.41
C ASP A 87 -0.84 -27.78 -0.48
N SER A 88 -2.13 -28.00 -0.69
CA SER A 88 -3.18 -26.96 -0.67
C SER A 88 -3.25 -26.20 0.66
N ARG A 89 -2.91 -26.84 1.77
CA ARG A 89 -2.84 -26.21 3.10
C ARG A 89 -1.73 -25.16 3.18
N THR A 90 -0.59 -25.43 2.57
CA THR A 90 0.55 -24.49 2.51
C THR A 90 0.21 -23.27 1.68
N ILE A 91 -0.52 -23.47 0.57
CA ILE A 91 -1.03 -22.38 -0.26
C ILE A 91 -1.98 -21.49 0.54
N ARG A 92 -2.95 -22.09 1.25
CA ARG A 92 -3.91 -21.33 2.06
C ARG A 92 -3.24 -20.50 3.14
N LEU A 93 -2.24 -21.06 3.83
CA LEU A 93 -1.46 -20.33 4.83
C LEU A 93 -0.65 -19.20 4.19
N GLY A 94 -0.04 -19.44 3.03
CA GLY A 94 0.68 -18.42 2.26
C GLY A 94 -0.20 -17.23 1.85
N VAL A 95 -1.46 -17.47 1.49
CA VAL A 95 -2.43 -16.40 1.18
C VAL A 95 -2.65 -15.51 2.41
N TRP A 96 -2.88 -16.09 3.59
CA TRP A 96 -3.09 -15.30 4.82
C TRP A 96 -1.87 -14.46 5.19
N ILE A 97 -0.67 -15.03 5.06
CA ILE A 97 0.58 -14.28 5.28
C ILE A 97 0.70 -13.12 4.27
N ALA A 98 0.44 -13.38 2.99
CA ALA A 98 0.51 -12.37 1.95
C ALA A 98 -0.52 -11.24 2.16
N LEU A 99 -1.74 -11.59 2.58
CA LEU A 99 -2.77 -10.61 2.91
C LEU A 99 -2.39 -9.76 4.13
N GLY A 100 -1.88 -10.37 5.20
CA GLY A 100 -1.43 -9.63 6.39
C GLY A 100 -0.27 -8.69 6.07
N TRP A 101 0.69 -9.16 5.26
CA TRP A 101 1.82 -8.34 4.80
C TRP A 101 1.37 -7.20 3.90
N GLY A 102 0.53 -7.50 2.91
CA GLY A 102 -0.04 -6.50 2.00
C GLY A 102 -0.82 -5.43 2.74
N LEU A 103 -1.71 -5.83 3.66
CA LEU A 103 -2.49 -4.88 4.47
C LEU A 103 -1.58 -3.95 5.28
N THR A 104 -0.53 -4.49 5.90
CA THR A 104 0.45 -3.70 6.67
C THR A 104 1.21 -2.70 5.79
N MET A 105 1.66 -3.12 4.60
CA MET A 105 2.38 -2.24 3.67
C MET A 105 1.48 -1.17 3.07
N TYR A 106 0.30 -1.55 2.56
CA TYR A 106 -0.62 -0.62 1.93
C TYR A 106 -1.16 0.41 2.93
N SER A 107 -1.53 -0.01 4.13
CA SER A 107 -1.97 0.93 5.18
C SER A 107 -0.88 1.95 5.53
N SER A 108 0.36 1.49 5.69
CA SER A 108 1.52 2.36 5.97
C SER A 108 1.81 3.33 4.83
N ALA A 109 1.75 2.86 3.58
CA ALA A 109 1.95 3.70 2.40
C ALA A 109 0.86 4.77 2.25
N ILE A 110 -0.41 4.39 2.43
CA ILE A 110 -1.55 5.34 2.38
C ILE A 110 -1.40 6.40 3.48
N LEU A 111 -1.11 5.97 4.71
CA LEU A 111 -0.91 6.89 5.83
C LEU A 111 0.23 7.86 5.56
N LEU A 112 1.37 7.36 5.10
CA LEU A 112 2.54 8.19 4.76
C LEU A 112 2.21 9.18 3.64
N GLY A 113 1.50 8.75 2.58
CA GLY A 113 1.11 9.62 1.47
C GLY A 113 0.16 10.74 1.90
N ILE A 114 -0.84 10.43 2.74
CA ILE A 114 -1.76 11.43 3.30
C ILE A 114 -0.99 12.43 4.18
N CYS A 115 -0.11 11.95 5.05
CA CYS A 115 0.71 12.82 5.89
C CYS A 115 1.65 13.70 5.04
N GLY A 116 2.25 13.11 4.00
CA GLY A 116 3.15 13.79 3.06
C GLY A 116 2.49 14.95 2.34
N LYS A 117 1.24 14.78 1.87
CA LYS A 117 0.46 15.87 1.24
C LYS A 117 0.30 17.10 2.14
N VAL A 118 0.13 16.89 3.45
CA VAL A 118 -0.03 18.00 4.41
C VAL A 118 1.31 18.61 4.80
N LEU A 119 2.34 17.78 4.96
CA LEU A 119 3.69 18.23 5.34
C LEU A 119 4.42 18.96 4.20
N PHE A 120 4.11 18.62 2.94
CA PHE A 120 4.73 19.19 1.75
C PHE A 120 3.67 19.69 0.74
N PRO A 121 2.94 20.79 1.05
CA PRO A 121 1.81 21.27 0.24
C PRO A 121 2.20 21.98 -1.08
N GLY A 122 3.46 21.90 -1.51
CA GLY A 122 4.01 22.65 -2.64
C GLY A 122 4.91 21.84 -3.57
N LEU A 123 4.72 20.52 -3.65
CA LEU A 123 5.35 19.71 -4.71
C LEU A 123 4.63 20.05 -6.03
N GLU A 124 5.36 20.70 -6.94
CA GLU A 124 4.89 21.08 -8.29
C GLU A 124 4.42 19.88 -9.13
N ASP A 125 4.75 18.66 -8.71
CA ASP A 125 4.31 17.41 -9.31
C ASP A 125 3.92 16.40 -8.20
N PRO A 126 2.61 16.17 -7.94
CA PRO A 126 2.12 15.25 -6.92
C PRO A 126 2.03 13.77 -7.39
N GLU A 127 2.61 13.43 -8.55
CA GLU A 127 2.64 12.06 -9.10
C GLU A 127 3.76 11.18 -8.51
#